data_AF-A0A7J6BR20-F1
#
_entry.id   AF-A0A7J6BR20-F1
#
_cell.length_a   1.000
_cell.length_b   1.000
_cell.length_c   1.000
_cell.angle_alpha   90.00
_cell.angle_beta   90.00
_cell.angle_gamma   90.00
#
_symmetry.space_group_name_H-M   'P 1'
#
loop_
_entity.id
_entity.type
_entity.pdbx_description
1 polymer ?
#
loop_
_entity_poly.entity_id
_entity_poly.type
_entity_poly.pdbx_seq_one_letter_code
_entity_poly.pdbx_strand_id
1 'polypeptide(L)'
;MAEKLMFLTVVLLSSPLLTLCDPLFVLSAPNLLRVGSSENVFVEAQDYSGAAIEGKIIVKTFPKKDMEILSKPVTLTADNNFQILTDIKIPDDQMFFTDDPLEKQYVYLQAQFPSVTLEKVIMLSFQSGYIFVQTDKPIYTPASTVDYRIFSLTPNMKSHSDSGITVEIMNPQGITVSSEKMFPMKGMKSGGYAIPEIASSGIWKVVTRFKNTPQKKFTADFEVKEYVPPTIEVKLKSSKSFFYVDDQSLTVDIEAKYVFGQKVDGNAFVVFGVMDGEKKTSIPTSLQKFRS
;
A
#
# COMPACT_ATOMS: atom_id res chain seq x y z
N MET A 1 -60.67 55.14 -13.04
CA MET A 1 -60.46 54.06 -12.04
C MET A 1 -59.63 52.88 -12.57
N ALA A 2 -59.21 52.88 -13.84
CA ALA A 2 -58.43 51.79 -14.44
C ALA A 2 -56.90 51.92 -14.26
N GLU A 3 -56.37 53.13 -14.05
CA GLU A 3 -54.92 53.34 -13.94
C GLU A 3 -54.34 52.87 -12.60
N LYS A 4 -55.10 52.88 -11.51
CA LYS A 4 -54.63 52.39 -10.20
C LYS A 4 -54.52 50.87 -10.12
N LEU A 5 -55.21 50.12 -10.99
CA LEU A 5 -55.18 48.66 -10.98
C LEU A 5 -53.96 48.11 -11.73
N MET A 6 -53.48 48.80 -12.77
CA MET A 6 -52.29 48.39 -13.53
C MET A 6 -50.99 48.49 -12.74
N PHE A 7 -50.84 49.49 -11.86
CA PHE A 7 -49.64 49.62 -11.03
C PHE A 7 -49.54 48.54 -9.95
N LEU A 8 -50.67 48.00 -9.46
CA LEU A 8 -50.66 46.95 -8.44
C LEU A 8 -50.26 45.58 -9.02
N THR A 9 -50.61 45.30 -10.29
CA THR A 9 -50.20 44.08 -10.99
C THR A 9 -48.73 44.07 -11.42
N VAL A 10 -48.13 45.23 -11.71
CA VAL A 10 -46.72 45.29 -12.12
C VAL A 10 -45.76 45.10 -10.93
N VAL A 11 -46.15 45.54 -9.73
CA VAL A 11 -45.33 45.33 -8.51
C VAL A 11 -45.24 43.85 -8.10
N LEU A 12 -46.28 43.06 -8.38
CA LEU A 12 -46.30 41.60 -8.15
C LEU A 12 -45.46 40.81 -9.17
N LEU A 13 -45.18 41.37 -10.34
CA LEU A 13 -44.35 40.75 -11.40
C LEU A 13 -42.89 41.23 -11.35
N SER A 14 -42.59 42.33 -10.65
CA SER A 14 -41.23 42.85 -10.45
C SER A 14 -40.68 42.57 -9.05
N SER A 15 -41.41 41.84 -8.21
CA SER A 15 -40.78 41.22 -7.05
C SER A 15 -39.90 40.11 -7.61
N PRO A 16 -38.58 40.07 -7.38
CA PRO A 16 -37.88 38.82 -7.54
C PRO A 16 -38.62 37.85 -6.61
N LEU A 17 -39.36 36.89 -7.17
CA LEU A 17 -39.56 35.66 -6.44
C LEU A 17 -38.15 35.27 -6.05
N LEU A 18 -37.81 35.41 -4.78
CA LEU A 18 -36.68 34.73 -4.19
C LEU A 18 -36.98 33.27 -4.48
N THR A 19 -36.47 32.75 -5.59
CA THR A 19 -36.36 31.33 -5.81
C THR A 19 -35.47 30.88 -4.67
N LEU A 20 -36.12 30.45 -3.59
CA LEU A 20 -35.51 29.73 -2.49
C LEU A 20 -35.08 28.40 -3.12
N CYS A 21 -33.98 28.42 -3.87
CA CYS A 21 -33.37 27.21 -4.36
C CYS A 21 -32.83 26.56 -3.09
N ASP A 22 -33.51 25.52 -2.62
CA ASP A 22 -32.98 24.71 -1.53
C ASP A 22 -31.59 24.24 -1.97
N PRO A 23 -30.55 24.50 -1.16
CA PRO A 23 -29.19 24.22 -1.59
C PRO A 23 -29.01 22.72 -1.78
N LEU A 24 -28.32 22.34 -2.85
CA LEU A 24 -27.97 20.93 -3.07
C LEU A 24 -26.80 20.58 -2.17
N PHE A 25 -27.04 19.68 -1.21
CA PHE A 25 -25.98 19.17 -0.35
C PHE A 25 -25.26 17.99 -1.01
N VAL A 26 -23.94 18.02 -0.96
CA VAL A 26 -23.07 16.96 -1.49
C VAL A 26 -22.26 16.36 -0.35
N LEU A 27 -22.18 15.04 -0.31
CA LEU A 27 -21.29 14.26 0.56
C LEU A 27 -20.40 13.38 -0.32
N SER A 28 -19.08 13.59 -0.25
CA SER A 28 -18.09 12.78 -0.96
C SER A 28 -17.10 12.18 0.04
N ALA A 29 -16.84 10.88 -0.12
CA ALA A 29 -15.96 10.12 0.76
C ALA A 29 -15.28 8.99 -0.02
N PRO A 30 -14.17 8.43 0.48
CA PRO A 30 -13.56 7.24 -0.08
C PRO A 30 -14.57 6.08 -0.15
N ASN A 31 -14.44 5.23 -1.18
CA ASN A 31 -15.25 4.02 -1.30
C ASN A 31 -14.95 2.97 -0.20
N LEU A 32 -13.85 3.15 0.52
CA LEU A 32 -13.35 2.28 1.57
C LEU A 32 -12.75 3.16 2.67
N LEU A 33 -13.22 3.02 3.91
CA LEU A 33 -12.66 3.75 5.06
C LEU A 33 -11.73 2.85 5.85
N ARG A 34 -10.53 3.34 6.16
CA ARG A 34 -9.55 2.58 6.93
C ARG A 34 -9.72 2.83 8.43
N VAL A 35 -9.90 1.75 9.17
CA VAL A 35 -10.00 1.78 10.62
C VAL A 35 -8.64 2.16 11.22
N GLY A 36 -8.63 2.97 12.26
CA GLY A 36 -7.43 3.48 12.92
C GLY A 36 -6.66 4.56 12.15
N SER A 37 -7.09 4.90 10.93
CA SER A 37 -6.47 5.94 10.09
C SER A 37 -7.39 7.14 9.90
N SER A 38 -6.78 8.31 9.72
CA SER A 38 -7.50 9.55 9.39
C SER A 38 -7.82 9.53 7.88
N GLU A 39 -9.10 9.65 7.55
CA GLU A 39 -9.65 9.64 6.19
C GLU A 39 -10.43 10.93 5.94
N ASN A 40 -10.26 11.53 4.76
CA ASN A 40 -10.91 12.80 4.44
C ASN A 40 -12.33 12.57 3.90
N VAL A 41 -13.28 13.37 4.37
CA VAL A 41 -14.66 13.45 3.91
C VAL A 41 -14.94 14.90 3.51
N PHE A 42 -15.59 15.06 2.37
CA PHE A 42 -15.97 16.36 1.82
C PHE A 42 -17.47 16.56 1.93
N VAL A 43 -17.89 17.73 2.39
CA VAL A 43 -19.28 18.17 2.33
C VAL A 43 -19.40 19.59 1.81
N GLU A 44 -20.47 19.85 1.07
CA GLU A 44 -20.73 21.13 0.41
C GLU A 44 -22.24 21.40 0.37
N ALA A 45 -22.61 22.68 0.44
CA ALA A 45 -23.93 23.18 0.07
C ALA A 45 -23.79 24.04 -1.20
N GLN A 46 -24.19 23.49 -2.35
CA GLN A 46 -24.03 24.13 -3.65
C GLN A 46 -25.03 25.28 -3.85
N ASP A 47 -24.55 26.32 -4.55
CA ASP A 47 -25.32 27.52 -4.90
C ASP A 47 -25.99 28.21 -3.69
N TYR A 48 -25.40 28.04 -2.49
CA TYR A 48 -25.90 28.63 -1.26
C TYR A 48 -25.18 29.93 -0.91
N SER A 49 -25.94 30.97 -0.57
CA SER A 49 -25.41 32.26 -0.14
C SER A 49 -26.10 32.79 1.14
N GLY A 50 -26.70 31.90 1.93
CA GLY A 50 -27.45 32.24 3.13
C GLY A 50 -26.59 32.34 4.39
N ALA A 51 -27.22 32.19 5.56
CA ALA A 51 -26.53 32.17 6.85
C ALA A 51 -25.72 30.88 7.04
N ALA A 52 -24.75 30.89 7.97
CA ALA A 52 -23.94 29.72 8.29
C ALA A 52 -24.80 28.48 8.61
N ILE A 53 -24.39 27.33 8.07
CA ILE A 53 -25.08 26.05 8.28
C ILE A 53 -24.23 25.19 9.20
N GLU A 54 -24.75 24.90 10.39
CA GLU A 54 -24.14 23.94 11.31
C GLU A 54 -24.58 22.53 10.98
N GLY A 55 -23.63 21.61 10.89
CA GLY A 55 -23.88 20.20 10.62
C GLY A 55 -22.93 19.29 11.38
N LYS A 56 -23.10 17.98 11.16
CA LYS A 56 -22.26 16.95 11.77
C LYS A 56 -21.95 15.84 10.77
N ILE A 57 -20.71 15.37 10.78
CA ILE A 57 -20.32 14.12 10.15
C ILE A 57 -20.42 13.02 11.21
N ILE A 58 -21.22 11.99 10.93
CA ILE A 58 -21.52 10.92 11.88
C ILE A 58 -21.19 9.57 11.22
N VAL A 59 -20.54 8.68 11.97
CA VAL A 59 -20.36 7.29 11.56
C VAL A 59 -21.18 6.41 12.50
N LYS A 60 -22.09 5.59 11.94
CA LYS A 60 -22.96 4.67 12.71
C LYS A 60 -22.69 3.21 12.38
N THR A 61 -23.01 2.35 13.33
CA THR A 61 -22.90 0.88 13.18
C THR A 61 -23.80 0.35 12.06
N PHE A 62 -23.32 -0.66 11.34
CA PHE A 62 -24.11 -1.43 10.38
C PHE A 62 -24.35 -2.86 10.91
N PRO A 63 -25.49 -3.50 10.64
CA PRO A 63 -26.66 -2.97 9.92
C PRO A 63 -27.64 -2.19 10.83
N LYS A 64 -27.53 -2.35 12.15
CA LYS A 64 -28.55 -1.91 13.12
C LYS A 64 -28.71 -0.40 13.25
N LYS A 65 -27.64 0.38 12.97
CA LYS A 65 -27.63 1.85 13.08
C LYS A 65 -28.02 2.37 14.48
N ASP A 66 -27.79 1.55 15.49
CA ASP A 66 -28.17 1.79 16.88
C ASP A 66 -27.10 2.57 17.66
N MET A 67 -25.85 2.55 17.21
CA MET A 67 -24.73 3.22 17.89
C MET A 67 -24.01 4.20 16.97
N GLU A 68 -23.64 5.34 17.55
CA GLU A 68 -22.73 6.31 16.95
C GLU A 68 -21.29 5.97 17.33
N ILE A 69 -20.48 5.62 16.33
CA ILE A 69 -19.06 5.30 16.49
C ILE A 69 -18.26 6.60 16.68
N LEU A 70 -18.61 7.63 15.91
CA LEU A 70 -18.06 8.98 16.06
C LEU A 70 -19.03 10.04 15.53
N SER A 71 -18.91 11.26 16.06
CA SER A 71 -19.59 12.46 15.56
C SER A 71 -18.63 13.64 15.58
N LYS A 72 -18.46 14.32 14.44
CA LYS A 72 -17.61 15.50 14.28
C LYS A 72 -18.43 16.68 13.79
N PRO A 73 -18.47 17.82 14.51
CA PRO A 73 -19.18 19.01 14.04
C PRO A 73 -18.48 19.63 12.83
N VAL A 74 -19.26 20.20 11.92
CA VAL A 74 -18.80 20.96 10.75
C VAL A 74 -19.68 22.19 10.56
N THR A 75 -19.10 23.29 10.09
CA THR A 75 -19.85 24.53 9.83
C THR A 75 -19.53 25.03 8.44
N LEU A 76 -20.56 25.21 7.61
CA LEU A 76 -20.46 25.78 6.27
C LEU A 76 -20.74 27.28 6.38
N THR A 77 -19.79 28.10 5.95
CA THR A 77 -19.84 29.57 6.06
C THR A 77 -19.47 30.22 4.73
N ALA A 78 -19.79 31.51 4.57
CA ALA A 78 -19.33 32.25 3.40
C ALA A 78 -17.80 32.23 3.25
N ASP A 79 -17.06 32.26 4.37
CA ASP A 79 -15.59 32.25 4.37
C ASP A 79 -14.99 30.96 3.79
N ASN A 80 -15.69 29.82 3.93
CA ASN A 80 -15.28 28.55 3.33
C ASN A 80 -16.05 28.21 2.04
N ASN A 81 -16.73 29.18 1.45
CA ASN A 81 -17.59 29.00 0.27
C ASN A 81 -18.62 27.87 0.46
N PHE A 82 -19.12 27.68 1.68
CA PHE A 82 -20.02 26.62 2.08
C PHE A 82 -19.57 25.21 1.71
N GLN A 83 -18.25 24.97 1.73
CA GLN A 83 -17.64 23.66 1.51
C GLN A 83 -16.53 23.39 2.54
N ILE A 84 -16.34 22.14 2.91
CA ILE A 84 -15.29 21.73 3.84
C ILE A 84 -14.79 20.32 3.53
N LEU A 85 -13.46 20.19 3.52
CA LEU A 85 -12.78 18.90 3.58
C LEU A 85 -12.32 18.68 5.02
N THR A 86 -12.85 17.65 5.68
CA THR A 86 -12.55 17.35 7.07
C THR A 86 -12.14 15.90 7.24
N ASP A 87 -11.26 15.64 8.18
CA ASP A 87 -10.80 14.29 8.46
C ASP A 87 -11.66 13.59 9.53
N ILE A 88 -11.90 12.31 9.36
CA ILE A 88 -12.51 11.44 10.37
C ILE A 88 -11.55 10.28 10.67
N LYS A 89 -11.54 9.82 11.92
CA LYS A 89 -10.75 8.67 12.33
C LYS A 89 -11.65 7.67 13.02
N ILE A 90 -11.93 6.56 12.34
CA ILE A 90 -12.71 5.46 12.91
C ILE A 90 -11.82 4.72 13.91
N PRO A 91 -12.22 4.58 15.19
CA PRO A 91 -11.43 3.84 16.17
C PRO A 91 -11.37 2.35 15.82
N ASP A 92 -10.24 1.73 16.09
CA ASP A 92 -10.08 0.27 16.05
C ASP A 92 -10.53 -0.30 17.39
N ASP A 93 -11.82 -0.63 17.51
CA ASP A 93 -12.47 -1.03 18.77
C ASP A 93 -13.38 -2.25 18.56
N GLN A 94 -13.11 -3.30 19.33
CA GLN A 94 -13.84 -4.58 19.32
C GLN A 94 -15.29 -4.44 19.78
N MET A 95 -15.68 -3.32 20.40
CA MET A 95 -17.08 -3.04 20.70
C MET A 95 -17.90 -2.78 19.43
N PHE A 96 -17.27 -2.27 18.36
CA PHE A 96 -17.95 -1.93 17.11
C PHE A 96 -17.67 -2.91 15.98
N PHE A 97 -16.51 -3.58 16.02
CA PHE A 97 -16.01 -4.37 14.89
C PHE A 97 -15.55 -5.75 15.30
N THR A 98 -15.74 -6.72 14.42
CA THR A 98 -15.19 -8.08 14.57
C THR A 98 -13.71 -8.13 14.19
N ASP A 99 -12.97 -9.05 14.80
CA ASP A 99 -11.60 -9.39 14.42
C ASP A 99 -11.54 -10.43 13.28
N ASP A 100 -12.68 -10.93 12.77
CA ASP A 100 -12.70 -11.89 11.67
C ASP A 100 -12.17 -11.23 10.38
N PRO A 101 -11.01 -11.67 9.86
CA PRO A 101 -10.40 -11.07 8.67
C PRO A 101 -11.16 -11.37 7.36
N LEU A 102 -12.07 -12.35 7.36
CA LEU A 102 -12.88 -12.72 6.21
C LEU A 102 -14.22 -11.98 6.17
N GLU A 103 -14.63 -11.41 7.31
CA GLU A 103 -15.88 -10.69 7.41
C GLU A 103 -15.77 -9.28 6.81
N LYS A 104 -16.60 -9.00 5.81
CA LYS A 104 -16.74 -7.66 5.25
C LYS A 104 -17.62 -6.83 6.18
N GLN A 105 -17.04 -5.82 6.78
CA GLN A 105 -17.72 -4.92 7.68
C GLN A 105 -18.01 -3.58 7.01
N TYR A 106 -19.10 -2.94 7.43
CA TYR A 106 -19.62 -1.71 6.85
C TYR A 106 -19.99 -0.72 7.94
N VAL A 107 -20.12 0.55 7.57
CA VAL A 107 -20.68 1.61 8.41
C VAL A 107 -21.61 2.49 7.59
N TYR A 108 -22.52 3.18 8.27
CA TYR A 108 -23.23 4.31 7.69
C TYR A 108 -22.41 5.57 7.93
N LEU A 109 -21.96 6.24 6.86
CA LEU A 109 -21.42 7.59 6.91
C LEU A 109 -22.56 8.57 6.64
N GLN A 110 -22.79 9.50 7.54
CA GLN A 110 -23.82 10.51 7.45
C GLN A 110 -23.23 11.92 7.49
N ALA A 111 -23.80 12.82 6.69
CA ALA A 111 -23.68 14.25 6.87
C ALA A 111 -25.06 14.80 7.24
N GLN A 112 -25.21 15.18 8.49
CA GLN A 112 -26.47 15.68 9.05
C GLN A 112 -26.43 17.21 9.13
N PHE A 113 -27.29 17.85 8.36
CA PHE A 113 -27.57 19.29 8.36
C PHE A 113 -29.01 19.53 8.85
N PRO A 114 -29.41 20.79 9.14
CA PRO A 114 -30.73 21.06 9.72
C PRO A 114 -31.90 20.63 8.82
N SER A 115 -31.73 20.73 7.50
CA SER A 115 -32.76 20.40 6.50
C SER A 115 -32.61 19.02 5.86
N VAL A 116 -31.43 18.41 5.92
CA VAL A 116 -31.14 17.14 5.21
C VAL A 116 -30.13 16.29 5.94
N THR A 117 -30.29 14.97 5.84
CA THR A 117 -29.26 14.00 6.20
C THR A 117 -28.87 13.21 4.96
N LEU A 118 -27.64 13.41 4.50
CA LEU A 118 -27.04 12.58 3.46
C LEU A 118 -26.48 11.32 4.10
N GLU A 119 -26.67 10.16 3.48
CA GLU A 119 -26.22 8.88 4.01
C GLU A 119 -25.59 8.01 2.92
N LYS A 120 -24.49 7.34 3.26
CA LYS A 120 -23.87 6.32 2.42
C LYS A 120 -23.40 5.13 3.25
N VAL A 121 -23.68 3.92 2.79
CA VAL A 121 -23.05 2.70 3.32
C VAL A 121 -21.65 2.59 2.71
N ILE A 122 -20.64 2.47 3.57
CA ILE A 122 -19.23 2.38 3.16
C ILE A 122 -18.60 1.15 3.79
N MET A 123 -17.80 0.42 3.00
CA MET A 123 -17.04 -0.73 3.47
C MET A 123 -15.84 -0.28 4.30
N LEU A 124 -15.47 -1.09 5.30
CA LEU A 124 -14.29 -0.87 6.13
C LEU A 124 -13.08 -1.66 5.65
N SER A 125 -11.90 -1.12 5.92
CA SER A 125 -10.62 -1.82 5.81
C SER A 125 -9.85 -1.73 7.11
N PHE A 126 -9.44 -2.87 7.64
CA PHE A 126 -8.65 -2.95 8.86
C PHE A 126 -7.15 -2.88 8.58
N GLN A 127 -6.74 -2.66 7.32
CA GLN A 127 -5.32 -2.61 6.96
C GLN A 127 -4.58 -1.51 7.73
N SER A 128 -3.73 -1.93 8.67
CA SER A 128 -2.96 -1.03 9.55
C SER A 128 -1.86 -0.25 8.81
N GLY A 129 -1.44 -0.74 7.63
CA GLY A 129 -0.42 -0.07 6.83
C GLY A 129 0.36 -1.00 5.91
N TYR A 130 1.66 -0.74 5.79
CA TYR A 130 2.64 -1.51 5.04
C TYR A 130 3.88 -1.76 5.87
N ILE A 131 4.46 -2.96 5.73
CA ILE A 131 5.76 -3.29 6.30
C ILE A 131 6.72 -3.57 5.15
N PHE A 132 7.88 -2.93 5.16
CA PHE A 132 8.99 -3.23 4.27
C PHE A 132 10.13 -3.84 5.06
N VAL A 133 10.63 -4.98 4.61
CA VAL A 133 11.77 -5.66 5.22
C VAL A 133 12.93 -5.59 4.26
N GLN A 134 14.09 -5.21 4.75
CA GLN A 134 15.33 -5.18 4.00
C GLN A 134 16.40 -5.93 4.77
N THR A 135 17.01 -6.92 4.13
CA THR A 135 18.22 -7.60 4.62
C THR A 135 19.47 -6.86 4.14
N ASP A 136 20.59 -7.03 4.84
CA ASP A 136 21.88 -6.45 4.43
C ASP A 136 22.44 -7.10 3.16
N LYS A 137 22.16 -8.40 2.94
CA LYS A 137 22.57 -9.18 1.77
C LYS A 137 21.42 -10.05 1.26
N PRO A 138 21.44 -10.45 -0.03
CA PRO A 138 20.49 -11.43 -0.57
C PRO A 138 20.89 -12.89 -0.31
N ILE A 139 22.18 -13.16 -0.02
CA ILE A 139 22.75 -14.51 0.12
C ILE A 139 23.62 -14.58 1.39
N TYR A 140 23.50 -15.67 2.13
CA TYR A 140 24.20 -15.94 3.38
C TYR A 140 24.80 -17.35 3.40
N THR A 141 25.91 -17.52 4.11
CA THR A 141 26.45 -18.83 4.45
C THR A 141 25.86 -19.34 5.76
N PRO A 142 25.87 -20.67 6.01
CA PRO A 142 25.67 -21.18 7.36
C PRO A 142 26.62 -20.52 8.37
N ALA A 143 26.23 -20.48 9.65
CA ALA A 143 26.93 -19.79 10.74
C ALA A 143 27.08 -18.26 10.60
N SER A 144 26.50 -17.63 9.56
CA SER A 144 26.47 -16.17 9.44
C SER A 144 25.22 -15.54 10.06
N THR A 145 25.28 -14.25 10.35
CA THR A 145 24.14 -13.48 10.85
C THR A 145 23.44 -12.76 9.69
N VAL A 146 22.12 -12.89 9.65
CA VAL A 146 21.22 -12.12 8.80
C VAL A 146 20.87 -10.84 9.53
N ASP A 147 21.40 -9.71 9.10
CA ASP A 147 21.00 -8.40 9.62
C ASP A 147 19.86 -7.86 8.76
N TYR A 148 18.79 -7.41 9.41
CA TYR A 148 17.64 -6.86 8.72
C TYR A 148 17.10 -5.61 9.41
N ARG A 149 16.45 -4.77 8.62
CA ARG A 149 15.68 -3.61 9.10
C ARG A 149 14.27 -3.64 8.56
N ILE A 150 13.35 -3.21 9.41
CA ILE A 150 11.92 -3.20 9.17
C ILE A 150 11.46 -1.76 9.18
N PHE A 151 10.72 -1.38 8.15
CA PHE A 151 10.02 -0.10 8.05
C PHE A 151 8.52 -0.33 8.19
N SER A 152 7.92 0.36 9.14
CA SER A 152 6.49 0.34 9.42
C SER A 152 5.86 1.66 8.98
N LEU A 153 4.95 1.59 8.02
CA LEU A 153 4.32 2.76 7.42
C LEU A 153 2.81 2.68 7.51
N THR A 154 2.17 3.82 7.77
CA THR A 154 0.71 3.98 7.64
C THR A 154 0.30 3.86 6.17
N PRO A 155 -1.01 3.72 5.88
CA PRO A 155 -1.51 3.75 4.50
C PRO A 155 -1.10 5.01 3.71
N ASN A 156 -0.84 6.12 4.41
CA ASN A 156 -0.41 7.40 3.85
C ASN A 156 1.13 7.52 3.76
N MET A 157 1.87 6.41 3.85
CA MET A 157 3.34 6.35 3.77
C MET A 157 4.06 7.19 4.83
N LYS A 158 3.44 7.43 5.99
CA LYS A 158 4.06 8.07 7.15
C LYS A 158 4.55 7.02 8.13
N SER A 159 5.58 7.34 8.91
CA SER A 159 6.08 6.44 9.94
C SER A 159 4.96 6.01 10.91
N HIS A 160 4.82 4.71 11.10
CA HIS A 160 3.83 4.14 12.00
C HIS A 160 4.53 3.67 13.27
N SER A 161 4.47 4.50 14.31
CA SER A 161 5.37 4.41 15.46
C SER A 161 4.84 3.59 16.65
N ASP A 162 3.65 3.00 16.55
CA ASP A 162 2.97 2.35 17.69
C ASP A 162 2.34 0.99 17.35
N SER A 163 2.54 0.48 16.13
CA SER A 163 2.09 -0.87 15.79
C SER A 163 3.10 -1.90 16.26
N GLY A 164 2.70 -2.79 17.16
CA GLY A 164 3.45 -4.02 17.40
C GLY A 164 3.54 -4.83 16.10
N ILE A 165 4.74 -5.28 15.75
CA ILE A 165 5.01 -6.14 14.59
C ILE A 165 5.54 -7.47 15.10
N THR A 166 5.00 -8.57 14.59
CA THR A 166 5.62 -9.90 14.79
C THR A 166 6.56 -10.17 13.63
N VAL A 167 7.76 -10.63 13.92
CA VAL A 167 8.82 -10.98 12.97
C VAL A 167 9.15 -12.45 13.14
N GLU A 168 9.01 -13.22 12.08
CA GLU A 168 9.26 -14.65 12.05
C GLU A 168 10.35 -14.96 11.02
N ILE A 169 11.30 -15.82 11.39
CA ILE A 169 12.27 -16.38 10.46
C ILE A 169 11.77 -17.77 10.06
N MET A 170 11.55 -17.97 8.77
CA MET A 170 11.10 -19.25 8.21
C MET A 170 12.19 -19.88 7.35
N ASN A 171 12.40 -21.18 7.55
CA ASN A 171 13.33 -21.97 6.74
C ASN A 171 12.70 -22.37 5.37
N PRO A 172 13.46 -23.00 4.46
CA PRO A 172 12.97 -23.39 3.14
C PRO A 172 11.83 -24.43 3.17
N GLN A 173 11.68 -25.16 4.28
CA GLN A 173 10.58 -26.10 4.50
C GLN A 173 9.29 -25.42 4.98
N GLY A 174 9.30 -24.09 5.14
CA GLY A 174 8.15 -23.34 5.64
C GLY A 174 7.96 -23.41 7.15
N ILE A 175 8.99 -23.82 7.90
CA ILE A 175 8.95 -23.91 9.37
C ILE A 175 9.49 -22.62 9.97
N THR A 176 8.72 -22.01 10.88
CA THR A 176 9.16 -20.87 11.68
C THR A 176 10.17 -21.33 12.73
N VAL A 177 11.40 -20.86 12.65
CA VAL A 177 12.50 -21.21 13.57
C VAL A 177 12.83 -20.12 14.58
N SER A 178 12.33 -18.90 14.37
CA SER A 178 12.41 -17.79 15.32
C SER A 178 11.18 -16.91 15.18
N SER A 179 10.71 -16.35 16.30
CA SER A 179 9.57 -15.43 16.34
C SER A 179 9.77 -14.39 17.44
N GLU A 180 9.73 -13.11 17.08
CA GLU A 180 9.92 -11.99 17.99
C GLU A 180 8.83 -10.92 17.78
N LYS A 181 8.44 -10.21 18.85
CA LYS A 181 7.60 -9.02 18.77
C LYS A 181 8.47 -7.76 18.85
N MET A 182 8.36 -6.92 17.83
CA MET A 182 9.09 -5.66 17.72
C MET A 182 8.15 -4.46 17.72
N PHE A 183 8.63 -3.34 18.28
CA PHE A 183 7.93 -2.06 18.28
C PHE A 183 8.83 -1.01 17.60
N PRO A 184 8.58 -0.68 16.32
CA PRO A 184 9.39 0.28 15.57
C PRO A 184 9.29 1.69 16.12
N MET A 185 10.44 2.28 16.48
CA MET A 185 10.51 3.68 16.87
C MET A 185 10.65 4.56 15.64
N LYS A 186 9.80 5.58 15.50
CA LYS A 186 9.74 6.43 14.28
C LYS A 186 9.55 5.60 13.00
N GLY A 187 8.84 4.46 13.11
CA GLY A 187 8.56 3.57 11.98
C GLY A 187 9.73 2.71 11.52
N MET A 188 10.83 2.60 12.28
CA MET A 188 11.94 1.69 11.92
C MET A 188 12.43 0.86 13.12
N LYS A 189 12.79 -0.40 12.86
CA LYS A 189 13.50 -1.26 13.83
C LYS A 189 14.45 -2.20 13.09
N SER A 190 15.64 -2.40 13.65
CA SER A 190 16.58 -3.41 13.16
C SER A 190 16.55 -4.65 14.05
N GLY A 191 16.86 -5.79 13.46
CA GLY A 191 17.01 -7.07 14.13
C GLY A 191 18.08 -7.91 13.43
N GLY A 192 18.40 -9.05 14.04
CA GLY A 192 19.38 -9.99 13.51
C GLY A 192 18.98 -11.43 13.80
N TYR A 193 19.39 -12.36 12.94
CA TYR A 193 19.21 -13.79 13.15
C TYR A 193 20.49 -14.54 12.81
N ALA A 194 21.04 -15.26 13.78
CA ALA A 194 22.20 -16.13 13.56
C ALA A 194 21.76 -17.45 12.93
N ILE A 195 22.18 -17.70 11.69
CA ILE A 195 21.90 -18.96 10.99
C ILE A 195 22.73 -20.07 11.66
N PRO A 196 22.13 -21.22 12.02
CA PRO A 196 22.88 -22.35 12.56
C PRO A 196 24.00 -22.82 11.62
N GLU A 197 25.03 -23.46 12.17
CA GLU A 197 26.10 -24.08 11.36
C GLU A 197 25.55 -25.20 10.45
N ILE A 198 24.61 -25.98 10.98
CA ILE A 198 23.87 -27.00 10.23
C ILE A 198 22.50 -26.42 9.85
N ALA A 199 22.44 -25.73 8.72
CA ALA A 199 21.22 -25.09 8.21
C ALA A 199 20.83 -25.64 6.83
N SER A 200 19.52 -25.76 6.58
CA SER A 200 18.99 -26.12 5.26
C SER A 200 19.37 -25.07 4.22
N SER A 201 20.01 -25.50 3.14
CA SER A 201 20.23 -24.67 1.96
C SER A 201 18.90 -24.37 1.26
N GLY A 202 18.76 -23.17 0.70
CA GLY A 202 17.58 -22.73 -0.04
C GLY A 202 17.09 -21.35 0.35
N ILE A 203 15.83 -21.05 -0.01
CA ILE A 203 15.21 -19.74 0.24
C ILE A 203 14.59 -19.71 1.63
N TRP A 204 15.13 -18.85 2.48
CA TRP A 204 14.61 -18.49 3.78
C TRP A 204 13.81 -17.19 3.68
N LYS A 205 12.97 -16.93 4.69
CA LYS A 205 12.04 -15.79 4.69
C LYS A 205 12.05 -15.08 6.02
N VAL A 206 12.11 -13.74 5.99
CA VAL A 206 11.73 -12.88 7.11
C VAL A 206 10.27 -12.49 6.90
N VAL A 207 9.36 -13.07 7.69
CA VAL A 207 7.91 -12.86 7.59
C VAL A 207 7.45 -11.95 8.70
N THR A 208 6.80 -10.85 8.33
CA THR A 208 6.34 -9.83 9.27
C THR A 208 4.84 -9.61 9.19
N ARG A 209 4.22 -9.28 10.33
CA ARG A 209 2.78 -9.02 10.46
C ARG A 209 2.54 -7.90 11.46
N PHE A 210 1.57 -7.03 11.17
CA PHE A 210 1.04 -6.14 12.20
C PHE A 210 0.25 -6.93 13.23
N LYS A 211 0.34 -6.53 14.51
CA LYS A 211 -0.42 -7.15 15.60
C LYS A 211 -1.93 -7.04 15.37
N ASN A 212 -2.41 -5.91 14.86
CA ASN A 212 -3.84 -5.66 14.63
C ASN A 212 -4.34 -6.29 13.32
N THR A 213 -3.44 -6.65 12.39
CA THR A 213 -3.79 -7.34 11.15
C THR A 213 -2.89 -8.55 10.87
N PRO A 214 -2.95 -9.58 11.72
CA PRO A 214 -2.07 -10.75 11.63
C PRO A 214 -2.26 -11.56 10.33
N GLN A 215 -3.41 -11.46 9.68
CA GLN A 215 -3.69 -12.09 8.40
C GLN A 215 -2.82 -11.57 7.25
N LYS A 216 -2.35 -10.32 7.32
CA LYS A 216 -1.58 -9.69 6.25
C LYS A 216 -0.08 -9.86 6.52
N LYS A 217 0.57 -10.64 5.65
CA LYS A 217 2.00 -10.94 5.71
C LYS A 217 2.79 -10.02 4.78
N PHE A 218 3.94 -9.56 5.25
CA PHE A 218 4.94 -8.86 4.45
C PHE A 218 6.26 -9.60 4.60
N THR A 219 6.90 -9.93 3.47
CA THR A 219 8.00 -10.90 3.46
C THR A 219 9.19 -10.37 2.66
N ALA A 220 10.40 -10.62 3.17
CA ALA A 220 11.63 -10.55 2.41
C ALA A 220 12.29 -11.93 2.37
N ASP A 221 12.80 -12.29 1.20
CA ASP A 221 13.45 -13.57 0.94
C ASP A 221 14.97 -13.38 0.98
N PHE A 222 15.68 -14.38 1.52
CA PHE A 222 17.12 -14.47 1.43
C PHE A 222 17.54 -15.92 1.19
N GLU A 223 18.63 -16.12 0.46
CA GLU A 223 19.13 -17.47 0.17
C GLU A 223 20.22 -17.85 1.18
N VAL A 224 20.11 -19.03 1.76
CA VAL A 224 21.19 -19.65 2.53
C VAL A 224 21.80 -20.74 1.66
N LYS A 225 23.10 -20.64 1.41
CA LYS A 225 23.87 -21.68 0.75
C LYS A 225 25.33 -21.56 1.13
N GLU A 226 26.09 -22.64 0.97
CA GLU A 226 27.53 -22.51 0.96
C GLU A 226 27.92 -21.55 -0.16
N TYR A 227 28.50 -20.42 0.24
CA TYR A 227 28.83 -19.34 -0.66
C TYR A 227 30.30 -19.01 -0.50
N VAL A 228 31.04 -19.15 -1.60
CA VAL A 228 32.36 -18.58 -1.75
C VAL A 228 32.19 -17.32 -2.59
N PRO A 229 32.57 -16.12 -2.08
CA PRO A 229 32.49 -14.90 -2.86
C PRO A 229 33.16 -15.07 -4.22
N PRO A 230 32.48 -14.78 -5.33
CA PRO A 230 33.08 -14.84 -6.64
C PRO A 230 34.20 -13.82 -6.69
N THR A 231 35.39 -14.25 -7.08
CA THR A 231 36.54 -13.37 -7.29
C THR A 231 36.45 -12.63 -8.63
N ILE A 232 35.58 -13.12 -9.53
CA ILE A 232 35.43 -12.68 -10.91
C ILE A 232 33.95 -12.35 -11.19
N GLU A 233 33.71 -11.18 -11.77
CA GLU A 233 32.44 -10.77 -12.36
C GLU A 233 32.48 -11.04 -13.88
N VAL A 234 31.47 -11.75 -14.39
CA VAL A 234 31.30 -12.01 -15.83
C VAL A 234 30.03 -11.31 -16.31
N LYS A 235 30.16 -10.43 -17.31
CA LYS A 235 29.04 -9.77 -17.97
C LYS A 235 28.91 -10.29 -19.39
N LEU A 236 27.69 -10.70 -19.73
CA LEU A 236 27.31 -11.05 -21.10
C LEU A 236 26.58 -9.86 -21.69
N LYS A 237 27.11 -9.31 -22.79
CA LYS A 237 26.53 -8.18 -23.51
C LYS A 237 26.13 -8.66 -24.90
N SER A 238 24.89 -8.39 -25.31
CA SER A 238 24.49 -8.57 -26.70
C SER A 238 24.16 -7.23 -27.32
N SER A 239 24.46 -7.06 -28.59
CA SER A 239 24.13 -5.86 -29.36
C SER A 239 22.63 -5.75 -29.65
N LYS A 240 21.90 -6.86 -29.59
CA LYS A 240 20.44 -6.92 -29.75
C LYS A 240 19.79 -7.54 -28.52
N SER A 241 18.62 -7.03 -28.14
CA SER A 241 17.82 -7.58 -27.03
C SER A 241 16.98 -8.80 -27.42
N PHE A 242 16.89 -9.11 -28.71
CA PHE A 242 16.17 -10.25 -29.26
C PHE A 242 16.91 -10.81 -30.49
N PHE A 243 16.64 -12.08 -30.80
CA PHE A 243 17.16 -12.77 -31.97
C PHE A 243 15.99 -13.09 -32.91
N TYR A 244 15.98 -12.55 -34.11
CA TYR A 244 14.92 -12.80 -35.10
C TYR A 244 15.10 -14.14 -35.80
N VAL A 245 14.01 -14.70 -36.32
CA VAL A 245 14.05 -15.95 -37.12
C VAL A 245 14.95 -15.80 -38.35
N ASP A 246 15.01 -14.59 -38.93
CA ASP A 246 15.82 -14.28 -40.11
C ASP A 246 17.25 -13.83 -39.76
N ASP A 247 17.60 -13.73 -38.47
CA ASP A 247 18.95 -13.38 -38.06
C ASP A 247 19.91 -14.55 -38.34
N GLN A 248 21.01 -14.26 -39.05
CA GLN A 248 22.01 -15.28 -39.41
C GLN A 248 22.89 -15.72 -38.24
N SER A 249 23.07 -14.85 -37.23
CA SER A 249 23.94 -15.12 -36.09
C SER A 249 23.55 -14.32 -34.85
N LEU A 250 23.81 -14.90 -33.69
CA LEU A 250 23.69 -14.25 -32.38
C LEU A 250 25.10 -14.01 -31.82
N THR A 251 25.45 -12.75 -31.60
CA THR A 251 26.73 -12.37 -30.99
C THR A 251 26.54 -11.96 -29.53
N VAL A 252 27.36 -12.53 -28.66
CA VAL A 252 27.41 -12.20 -27.23
C VAL A 252 28.86 -11.89 -26.86
N ASP A 253 29.10 -10.66 -26.46
CA ASP A 253 30.38 -10.22 -25.91
C ASP A 253 30.49 -10.65 -24.45
N ILE A 254 31.64 -11.21 -24.09
CA ILE A 254 31.93 -11.68 -22.74
C ILE A 254 32.97 -10.75 -22.14
N GLU A 255 32.61 -10.08 -21.05
CA GLU A 255 33.53 -9.25 -20.28
C GLU A 255 33.76 -9.90 -18.91
N ALA A 256 34.99 -10.35 -18.66
CA ALA A 256 35.40 -10.92 -17.38
C ALA A 256 36.42 -10.01 -16.67
N LYS A 257 36.10 -9.62 -15.44
CA LYS A 257 36.96 -8.80 -14.60
C LYS A 257 36.98 -9.35 -13.18
N TYR A 258 38.11 -9.23 -12.50
CA TYR A 258 38.13 -9.39 -11.06
C TYR A 258 37.21 -8.35 -10.41
N VAL A 259 36.65 -8.66 -9.24
CA VAL A 259 35.78 -7.72 -8.50
C VAL A 259 36.47 -6.38 -8.15
N PHE A 260 37.81 -6.33 -8.17
CA PHE A 260 38.62 -5.11 -8.02
C PHE A 260 38.96 -4.41 -9.36
N GLY A 261 38.37 -4.84 -10.47
CA GLY A 261 38.37 -4.16 -11.77
C GLY A 261 39.42 -4.60 -12.78
N GLN A 262 40.41 -5.41 -12.39
CA GLN A 262 41.43 -5.90 -13.34
C GLN A 262 40.89 -6.96 -14.30
N LYS A 263 41.45 -7.04 -15.51
CA LYS A 263 41.10 -8.06 -16.49
C LYS A 263 41.51 -9.45 -16.00
N VAL A 264 40.71 -10.45 -16.37
CA VAL A 264 41.01 -11.86 -16.09
C VAL A 264 41.76 -12.44 -17.29
N ASP A 265 42.91 -13.08 -17.06
CA ASP A 265 43.51 -14.02 -18.03
C ASP A 265 42.98 -15.41 -17.72
N GLY A 266 42.31 -16.03 -18.69
CA GLY A 266 41.62 -17.29 -18.46
C GLY A 266 40.96 -17.86 -19.70
N ASN A 267 40.42 -19.07 -19.55
CA ASN A 267 39.64 -19.73 -20.60
C ASN A 267 38.16 -19.71 -20.23
N ALA A 268 37.30 -19.39 -21.20
CA ALA A 268 35.85 -19.48 -21.07
C ALA A 268 35.29 -20.52 -22.04
N PHE A 269 34.26 -21.23 -21.61
CA PHE A 269 33.49 -22.15 -22.45
C PHE A 269 32.05 -21.64 -22.52
N VAL A 270 31.53 -21.47 -23.72
CA VAL A 270 30.17 -20.96 -23.95
C VAL A 270 29.38 -21.94 -24.78
N VAL A 271 28.15 -22.18 -24.36
CA VAL A 271 27.17 -22.98 -25.08
C VAL A 271 25.84 -22.22 -25.11
N PHE A 272 25.20 -22.19 -26.27
CA PHE A 272 23.87 -21.63 -26.46
C PHE A 272 22.81 -22.71 -26.20
N GLY A 273 21.62 -22.28 -25.85
CA GLY A 273 20.48 -23.16 -25.64
C GLY A 273 19.18 -22.39 -25.77
N VAL A 274 18.09 -23.14 -25.95
CA VAL A 274 16.73 -22.61 -26.00
C VAL A 274 16.05 -22.93 -24.67
N MET A 275 15.37 -21.94 -24.09
CA MET A 275 14.44 -22.17 -22.99
C MET A 275 13.00 -22.10 -23.51
N ASP A 276 12.24 -23.16 -23.26
CA ASP A 276 10.79 -23.23 -23.50
C ASP A 276 10.11 -23.48 -22.14
N GLY A 277 9.55 -22.41 -21.54
CA GLY A 277 9.16 -22.41 -20.13
C GLY A 277 10.35 -22.68 -19.21
N GLU A 278 10.25 -23.71 -18.35
CA GLU A 278 11.34 -24.16 -17.48
C GLU A 278 12.27 -25.19 -18.15
N LYS A 279 11.94 -25.66 -19.36
CA LYS A 279 12.73 -26.68 -20.06
C LYS A 279 13.90 -26.02 -20.79
N LYS A 280 15.11 -26.32 -20.33
CA LYS A 280 16.35 -25.89 -20.97
C LYS A 280 16.87 -26.96 -21.93
N THR A 281 16.96 -26.62 -23.22
CA THR A 281 17.55 -27.48 -24.27
C THR A 281 18.86 -26.88 -24.74
N SER A 282 19.98 -27.56 -24.45
CA SER A 282 21.31 -27.15 -24.92
C SER A 282 21.45 -27.37 -26.43
N ILE A 283 22.25 -26.54 -27.11
CA ILE A 283 22.69 -26.73 -28.50
C ILE A 283 24.18 -27.07 -28.46
N PRO A 284 24.59 -28.35 -28.29
CA PRO A 284 25.99 -28.69 -28.03
C PRO A 284 26.95 -28.31 -29.16
N THR A 285 26.44 -28.25 -30.40
CA THR A 285 27.20 -27.83 -31.59
C THR A 285 27.65 -26.37 -31.53
N SER A 286 27.09 -25.56 -30.63
CA SER A 286 27.48 -24.16 -30.46
C SER A 286 28.62 -23.99 -29.43
N LEU A 287 29.20 -25.06 -28.90
CA LEU A 287 30.24 -24.97 -27.87
C LEU A 287 31.48 -24.24 -28.43
N GLN A 288 31.84 -23.13 -27.82
CA GLN A 288 33.01 -22.34 -28.17
C GLN A 288 33.91 -22.13 -26.96
N LYS A 289 35.23 -22.21 -27.19
CA LYS A 289 36.26 -21.92 -26.19
C LYS A 289 36.91 -20.59 -26.54
N PHE A 290 36.94 -19.68 -25.58
CA PHE A 290 37.60 -18.38 -25.68
C PHE A 290 38.75 -18.28 -24.69
N ARG A 291 39.78 -17.52 -25.04
CA ARG A 291 40.85 -17.11 -24.13
C ARG A 291 40.84 -15.59 -24.05
N SER A 292 40.78 -15.07 -22.83
CA SER A 292 40.90 -13.63 -22.54
C SER A 292 42.34 -13.24 -22.24
#